data_AF-A0A257LHA6-F1
#
_entry.id   AF-A0A257LHA6-F1
#
_cell.length_a   1.000
_cell.length_b   1.000
_cell.length_c   1.000
_cell.angle_alpha   90.00
_cell.angle_beta   90.00
_cell.angle_gamma   90.00
#
_symmetry.space_group_name_H-M   'P 1'
#
loop_
_entity.id
_entity.type
_entity.pdbx_description
1 polymer ?
#
loop_
_entity_poly.entity_id
_entity_poly.type
_entity_poly.pdbx_seq_one_letter_code
_entity_poly.pdbx_strand_id
1 'polypeptide(L)'
;MRGIALNALLAAVKFAGGIFGHTYALIADGAESMIDILSSLLVWAGFRVAARPPDENHPYGHGKAEPLAALAVAGFIFAIAGWIGWSAIREILTPHQGPHWATLPLLAGVVAVKMWFSR
;
A
#
# COMPACT_ATOMS: atom_id res chain seq x y z
N MET A 1 5.34 11.47 -7.99
CA MET A 1 6.61 10.71 -7.85
C MET A 1 7.21 10.79 -6.44
N ARG A 2 7.23 11.96 -5.76
CA ARG A 2 7.71 12.07 -4.37
C ARG A 2 7.06 11.08 -3.38
N GLY A 3 5.74 10.90 -3.47
CA GLY A 3 5.02 9.93 -2.62
C GLY A 3 5.40 8.46 -2.85
N ILE A 4 5.69 8.08 -4.11
CA ILE A 4 6.14 6.72 -4.45
C ILE A 4 7.53 6.44 -3.85
N ALA A 5 8.44 7.41 -3.97
CA ALA A 5 9.79 7.28 -3.39
C ALA A 5 9.76 7.21 -1.86
N LEU A 6 8.88 7.99 -1.20
CA LEU A 6 8.67 7.95 0.24
C LEU A 6 8.09 6.60 0.70
N ASN A 7 7.05 6.10 0.04
CA ASN A 7 6.48 4.79 0.38
C ASN A 7 7.48 3.66 0.13
N ALA A 8 8.31 3.75 -0.91
CA ALA A 8 9.38 2.78 -1.17
C ALA A 8 10.45 2.78 -0.07
N LEU A 9 10.89 3.96 0.38
CA LEU A 9 11.83 4.09 1.49
C LEU A 9 11.22 3.54 2.80
N LEU A 10 9.97 3.89 3.10
CA LEU A 10 9.25 3.41 4.27
C LEU A 10 9.06 1.89 4.24
N ALA A 11 8.68 1.31 3.10
CA ALA A 11 8.57 -0.13 2.92
C ALA A 11 9.91 -0.83 3.20
N ALA A 12 11.01 -0.31 2.66
CA ALA A 12 12.34 -0.88 2.88
C ALA A 12 12.75 -0.85 4.36
N VAL A 13 12.51 0.27 5.06
CA VAL A 13 12.81 0.41 6.50
C VAL A 13 11.93 -0.53 7.34
N LYS A 14 10.63 -0.64 7.02
CA LYS A 14 9.69 -1.52 7.74
C LYS A 14 10.03 -2.99 7.55
N PHE A 15 10.34 -3.42 6.32
CA PHE A 15 10.78 -4.79 6.06
C PHE A 15 12.10 -5.10 6.76
N ALA A 16 13.09 -4.20 6.70
CA ALA A 16 14.33 -4.36 7.43
C ALA A 16 14.08 -4.48 8.94
N GLY A 17 13.29 -3.56 9.52
CA GLY A 17 12.93 -3.59 10.94
C GLY A 17 12.13 -4.84 11.34
N GLY A 18 11.25 -5.34 10.46
CA GLY A 18 10.47 -6.55 10.69
C GLY A 18 11.30 -7.82 10.66
N ILE A 19 12.27 -7.91 9.74
CA ILE A 19 13.20 -9.06 9.62
C ILE A 19 14.21 -9.04 10.77
N PHE A 20 14.89 -7.92 11.02
CA PHE A 20 15.87 -7.82 12.10
C PHE A 20 15.23 -7.84 13.49
N GLY A 21 14.01 -7.32 13.62
CA GLY A 21 13.25 -7.30 14.87
C GLY A 21 12.33 -8.51 15.07
N HIS A 22 12.37 -9.52 14.17
CA HIS A 22 11.50 -10.70 14.19
C HIS A 22 10.01 -10.39 14.44
N THR A 23 9.52 -9.27 13.92
CA THR A 23 8.17 -8.76 14.23
C THR A 23 7.26 -8.88 13.01
N TYR A 24 6.32 -9.82 13.09
CA TYR A 24 5.34 -10.06 12.02
C TYR A 24 4.47 -8.84 11.73
N ALA A 25 4.18 -8.02 12.74
CA ALA A 25 3.43 -6.78 12.58
C ALA A 25 4.14 -5.73 11.70
N LEU A 26 5.47 -5.60 11.80
CA LEU A 26 6.24 -4.70 10.94
C LEU A 26 6.33 -5.22 9.50
N ILE A 27 6.39 -6.54 9.32
CA ILE A 27 6.36 -7.16 8.00
C ILE A 27 5.01 -6.90 7.32
N ALA A 28 3.91 -7.03 8.07
CA ALA A 28 2.57 -6.72 7.57
C ALA A 28 2.42 -5.23 7.19
N ASP A 29 2.86 -4.31 8.03
CA ASP A 29 2.82 -2.85 7.75
C ASP A 29 3.78 -2.46 6.60
N GLY A 30 4.86 -3.22 6.39
CA GLY A 30 5.73 -3.09 5.21
C GLY A 30 5.05 -3.53 3.91
N ALA A 31 4.28 -4.62 3.95
CA ALA A 31 3.48 -5.08 2.82
C ALA A 31 2.37 -4.08 2.44
N GLU A 32 1.75 -3.44 3.42
CA GLU A 32 0.79 -2.35 3.18
C GLU A 32 1.43 -1.18 2.42
N SER A 33 2.62 -0.73 2.85
CA SER A 33 3.35 0.33 2.13
C SER A 33 3.75 -0.08 0.70
N MET A 34 3.95 -1.37 0.45
CA MET A 34 4.19 -1.90 -0.91
C MET A 34 2.93 -1.86 -1.78
N ILE A 35 1.76 -2.11 -1.20
CA ILE A 35 0.46 -1.98 -1.88
C ILE A 35 0.21 -0.52 -2.29
N ASP A 36 0.58 0.45 -1.44
CA ASP A 36 0.44 1.88 -1.77
C ASP A 36 1.32 2.30 -2.95
N ILE A 37 2.53 1.73 -3.05
CA ILE A 37 3.43 1.94 -4.20
C ILE A 37 2.79 1.40 -5.47
N LEU A 38 2.28 0.17 -5.44
CA LEU A 38 1.63 -0.47 -6.59
C LEU A 38 0.39 0.30 -7.04
N SER A 39 -0.44 0.72 -6.09
CA SER A 39 -1.64 1.54 -6.36
C SER A 39 -1.25 2.87 -7.01
N SER A 40 -0.21 3.54 -6.49
CA SER A 40 0.30 4.80 -7.05
C SER A 40 0.88 4.63 -8.46
N LEU A 41 1.55 3.50 -8.74
CA LEU A 41 2.05 3.17 -10.08
C LEU A 41 0.92 2.92 -11.07
N LEU A 42 -0.12 2.19 -10.67
CA LEU A 42 -1.32 1.95 -11.48
C LEU A 42 -2.03 3.26 -11.85
N VAL A 43 -2.23 4.16 -10.87
CA VAL A 43 -2.81 5.49 -11.10
C VAL A 43 -1.96 6.28 -12.10
N TRP A 44 -0.64 6.29 -11.91
CA TRP A 44 0.27 7.01 -12.81
C TRP A 44 0.28 6.44 -14.23
N ALA A 45 0.24 5.12 -14.38
CA ALA A 45 0.11 4.47 -15.68
C ALA A 45 -1.21 4.85 -16.36
N GLY A 46 -2.31 4.88 -15.60
CA GLY A 46 -3.62 5.34 -16.04
C GLY A 46 -3.60 6.77 -16.59
N PHE A 47 -3.03 7.70 -15.83
CA PHE A 47 -2.85 9.09 -16.25
C PHE A 47 -2.01 9.20 -17.52
N ARG A 48 -0.95 8.39 -17.66
CA ARG A 48 -0.10 8.42 -18.84
C ARG A 48 -0.84 8.01 -20.11
N VAL A 49 -1.71 6.99 -20.00
CA VAL A 49 -2.52 6.54 -21.13
C VAL A 49 -3.59 7.57 -21.47
N ALA A 50 -4.22 8.18 -20.45
CA ALA A 50 -5.22 9.23 -20.64
C ALA A 50 -4.66 10.51 -21.27
N ALA A 51 -3.41 10.87 -20.97
CA ALA A 51 -2.74 12.05 -21.49
C ALA A 51 -2.23 11.91 -22.94
N ARG A 52 -2.46 10.76 -23.60
CA ARG A 52 -2.05 10.57 -25.01
C ARG A 52 -2.92 11.41 -25.95
N PRO A 53 -2.32 12.09 -26.95
CA PRO A 53 -3.08 12.83 -27.95
C PRO A 53 -3.95 11.87 -28.79
N PRO A 54 -5.02 12.38 -29.43
CA PRO A 54 -5.87 11.57 -30.30
C PRO A 54 -5.07 10.87 -31.40
N ASP A 55 -5.35 9.60 -31.65
CA ASP A 55 -4.76 8.79 -32.71
C ASP A 55 -5.83 8.30 -33.70
N GLU A 56 -5.41 7.68 -34.80
CA GLU A 56 -6.34 7.19 -35.84
C GLU A 56 -7.32 6.13 -35.31
N ASN A 57 -6.96 5.40 -34.25
CA ASN A 57 -7.82 4.41 -33.60
C ASN A 57 -8.81 5.03 -32.60
N HIS A 58 -8.53 6.23 -32.08
CA HIS A 58 -9.37 6.96 -31.13
C HIS A 58 -9.53 8.43 -31.55
N PRO A 59 -10.44 8.70 -32.49
CA PRO A 59 -10.69 10.05 -33.04
C PRO A 59 -11.13 11.08 -31.97
N TYR A 60 -11.73 10.60 -30.88
CA TYR A 60 -12.19 11.42 -29.75
C TYR A 60 -11.16 11.55 -28.61
N GLY A 61 -9.95 11.02 -28.78
CA GLY A 61 -8.89 11.04 -27.77
C GLY A 61 -8.99 9.94 -26.72
N HIS A 62 -7.95 9.84 -25.88
CA HIS A 62 -7.84 8.81 -24.84
C HIS A 62 -8.38 9.24 -23.48
N GLY A 63 -9.12 10.36 -23.38
CA GLY A 63 -9.58 10.91 -22.10
C GLY A 63 -10.45 9.94 -21.27
N LYS A 64 -11.16 9.00 -21.90
CA LYS A 64 -11.92 7.95 -21.20
C LYS A 64 -11.04 6.90 -20.51
N ALA A 65 -9.74 6.86 -20.80
CA ALA A 65 -8.81 5.96 -20.12
C ALA A 65 -8.57 6.35 -18.65
N GLU A 66 -8.76 7.63 -18.29
CA GLU A 66 -8.61 8.10 -16.91
C GLU A 66 -9.65 7.48 -15.96
N PRO A 67 -10.98 7.59 -16.21
CA PRO A 67 -11.97 6.96 -15.36
C PRO A 67 -11.88 5.43 -15.37
N LEU A 68 -11.46 4.81 -16.48
CA LEU A 68 -11.22 3.36 -16.54
C LEU A 68 -10.04 2.93 -15.66
N ALA A 69 -8.95 3.70 -15.67
CA ALA A 69 -7.82 3.44 -14.79
C ALA A 69 -8.17 3.69 -13.32
N ALA A 70 -8.94 4.74 -13.03
CA ALA A 70 -9.46 5.00 -11.69
C ALA A 70 -10.34 3.84 -11.18
N LEU A 71 -11.20 3.28 -12.05
CA LEU A 71 -12.02 2.11 -11.73
C LEU A 71 -11.16 0.87 -11.45
N ALA A 72 -10.11 0.63 -12.25
CA ALA A 72 -9.19 -0.49 -12.03
C ALA A 72 -8.45 -0.37 -10.69
N VAL A 73 -7.99 0.85 -10.35
CA VAL A 73 -7.35 1.14 -9.06
C VAL A 73 -8.33 0.94 -7.91
N ALA A 74 -9.55 1.45 -8.02
CA ALA A 74 -10.59 1.26 -7.00
C ALA A 74 -10.88 -0.22 -6.77
N GLY A 75 -10.99 -1.02 -7.84
CA GLY A 75 -11.15 -2.47 -7.76
C GLY A 75 -9.98 -3.17 -7.06
N PHE A 76 -8.74 -2.77 -7.37
CA PHE A 76 -7.55 -3.30 -6.72
C PHE A 76 -7.53 -3.00 -5.21
N ILE A 77 -7.81 -1.76 -4.82
CA ILE A 77 -7.91 -1.36 -3.40
C ILE A 77 -9.00 -2.16 -2.68
N PHE A 78 -10.16 -2.34 -3.31
CA PHE A 78 -11.27 -3.09 -2.72
C PHE A 78 -10.92 -4.56 -2.50
N ALA A 79 -10.24 -5.19 -3.47
CA ALA A 79 -9.78 -6.57 -3.36
C ALA A 79 -8.76 -6.74 -2.22
N ILE A 80 -7.78 -5.84 -2.12
CA ILE A 80 -6.79 -5.83 -1.04
C ILE A 80 -7.45 -5.62 0.32
N ALA A 81 -8.35 -4.64 0.44
CA ALA A 81 -9.05 -4.36 1.69
C ALA A 81 -9.88 -5.58 2.14
N GLY A 82 -10.55 -6.26 1.21
CA GLY A 82 -11.26 -7.51 1.48
C GLY A 82 -10.34 -8.62 1.96
N TRP A 83 -9.17 -8.79 1.31
CA TRP A 83 -8.15 -9.77 1.74
C TRP A 83 -7.63 -9.49 3.14
N ILE A 84 -7.26 -8.24 3.44
CA ILE A 84 -6.78 -7.81 4.76
C ILE A 84 -7.87 -8.05 5.82
N GLY A 85 -9.12 -7.65 5.54
CA GLY A 85 -10.23 -7.86 6.46
C GLY A 85 -10.47 -9.34 6.76
N TRP A 86 -10.42 -10.20 5.74
CA TRP A 86 -10.51 -11.64 5.90
C TRP A 86 -9.34 -12.23 6.69
N SER A 87 -8.12 -11.78 6.43
CA SER A 87 -6.93 -12.22 7.15
C SER A 87 -7.00 -11.81 8.62
N ALA A 88 -7.47 -10.60 8.92
CA ALA A 88 -7.67 -10.12 10.29
C ALA A 88 -8.72 -10.94 11.04
N ILE A 89 -9.85 -11.28 10.40
CA ILE A 89 -10.87 -12.15 11.01
C ILE A 89 -10.29 -13.54 11.31
N ARG A 90 -9.53 -14.12 10.37
CA ARG A 90 -8.83 -15.39 10.61
C ARG A 90 -7.89 -15.31 11.80
N GLU A 91 -7.07 -14.27 11.85
CA GLU A 91 -6.08 -14.06 12.90
C GLU A 91 -6.73 -13.93 14.29
N ILE A 92 -7.87 -13.25 14.38
CA ILE A 92 -8.65 -13.13 15.63
C ILE A 92 -9.22 -14.49 16.06
N LEU A 93 -9.64 -15.32 15.11
CA LEU A 93 -10.24 -16.63 15.37
C LEU A 93 -9.21 -17.75 15.62
N THR A 94 -7.94 -17.54 15.27
CA THR A 94 -6.86 -18.51 15.52
C THR A 94 -6.06 -18.12 16.77
N PRO A 95 -5.94 -19.00 17.78
CA PRO A 95 -5.15 -18.69 18.97
C PRO A 95 -3.66 -18.63 18.64
N HIS A 96 -3.09 -17.43 18.70
CA HIS A 96 -1.65 -17.22 18.59
C HIS A 96 -1.05 -16.97 19.98
N GLN A 97 0.17 -17.44 20.22
CA GLN A 97 0.90 -17.06 21.44
C GLN A 97 1.16 -15.55 21.39
N GLY A 98 0.76 -14.84 22.46
CA GLY A 98 0.88 -13.39 22.54
C GLY A 98 2.32 -12.93 22.27
N PRO A 99 2.51 -11.86 21.48
CA PRO A 99 3.84 -11.41 21.09
C PRO A 99 4.66 -11.01 22.33
N HIS A 100 5.96 -11.32 22.27
CA HIS A 100 6.91 -10.98 23.33
C HIS A 100 6.83 -9.48 23.67
N TRP A 101 6.86 -9.14 24.96
CA TRP A 101 6.67 -7.77 25.50
C TRP A 101 7.58 -6.71 24.88
N ALA A 102 8.72 -7.13 24.31
CA ALA A 102 9.64 -6.28 23.56
C ALA A 102 9.01 -5.64 22.29
N THR A 103 7.90 -6.16 21.79
CA THR A 103 7.20 -5.61 20.61
C THR A 103 6.43 -4.31 20.91
N LEU A 104 6.08 -4.05 22.18
CA LEU A 104 5.35 -2.84 22.60
C LEU A 104 6.12 -1.52 22.37
N PRO A 105 7.40 -1.38 22.80
CA PRO A 105 8.17 -0.16 22.52
C PRO A 105 8.44 0.03 21.03
N LEU A 106 8.56 -1.06 20.26
CA LEU A 106 8.73 -1.00 18.81
C LEU A 106 7.45 -0.48 18.11
N LEU A 107 6.27 -0.99 18.52
CA LEU A 107 4.97 -0.50 18.08
C LEU A 107 4.77 0.98 18.42
N ALA A 108 5.12 1.39 19.65
CA ALA A 108 5.05 2.79 20.08
C ALA A 108 5.96 3.70 19.22
N GLY A 109 7.16 3.23 18.88
CA GLY A 109 8.08 3.93 17.98
C GLY A 109 7.51 4.10 16.57
N VAL A 110 6.93 3.04 15.99
CA VAL A 110 6.30 3.11 14.66
C VAL A 110 5.11 4.06 14.66
N VAL A 111 4.24 4.00 15.67
CA VAL A 111 3.10 4.91 15.81
C VAL A 111 3.58 6.36 15.95
N ALA A 112 4.59 6.63 16.77
CA ALA A 112 5.14 7.97 16.94
C ALA A 112 5.73 8.54 15.64
N VAL A 113 6.48 7.74 14.89
CA VAL A 113 7.03 8.15 13.59
C VAL A 113 5.92 8.41 12.58
N LYS A 114 4.90 7.53 12.51
CA LYS A 114 3.75 7.70 11.62
C LYS A 114 2.93 8.94 11.99
N MET A 115 2.77 9.22 13.29
CA MET A 115 2.06 10.40 13.80
C MET A 115 2.83 11.70 13.55
N TRP A 116 4.17 11.65 13.56
CA TRP A 116 5.03 12.77 13.18
C TRP A 116 4.97 13.06 11.68
N PHE A 117 4.94 12.02 10.84
CA PHE A 117 4.85 12.16 9.38
C PHE A 117 3.44 12.48 8.88
N SER A 118 2.40 12.23 9.69
CA SER A 118 0.99 12.49 9.37
C SER A 118 0.54 13.91 9.73
N ARG A 119 1.45 14.80 10.16
CA ARG A 119 1.19 16.23 10.34
C ARG A 119 1.81 17.05 9.21
#